data_AF-A0A2T4I9S1-F1
#
_entry.id   AF-A0A2T4I9S1-F1
#
_cell.length_a   1.000
_cell.length_b   1.000
_cell.length_c   1.000
_cell.angle_alpha   90.00
_cell.angle_beta   90.00
_cell.angle_gamma   90.00
#
_symmetry.space_group_name_H-M   'P 1'
#
loop_
_entity.id
_entity.type
_entity.pdbx_description
1 polymer ?
#
loop_
_entity_poly.entity_id
_entity_poly.type
_entity_poly.pdbx_seq_one_letter_code
_entity_poly.pdbx_strand_id
1 'polypeptide(L)'
;MYIDIEKNTKGNLQIEKKVINRLIENVILSTTKISNPQDISSSIYLLEENQLHILTTIRIQEQKLQDLNINEDKIFRVIDRIINQTISIKPKNINISYIK
;
A
#
# COMPACT_ATOMS: atom_id res chain seq x y z
N MET A 1 8.79 16.75 -0.93
CA MET A 1 8.10 15.67 -1.66
C MET A 1 7.11 16.36 -2.58
N TYR A 2 7.32 16.27 -3.90
CA TYR A 2 6.40 16.82 -4.89
C TYR A 2 5.58 15.67 -5.45
N ILE A 3 4.26 15.79 -5.39
CA ILE A 3 3.34 14.87 -6.05
C ILE A 3 2.96 15.58 -7.34
N ASP A 4 3.38 15.04 -8.49
CA ASP A 4 2.93 15.54 -9.77
C ASP A 4 1.55 14.95 -10.05
N ILE A 5 0.58 15.82 -10.31
CA ILE A 5 -0.81 15.45 -10.61
C ILE A 5 -1.12 16.00 -11.99
N GLU A 6 -0.87 15.21 -13.03
CA GLU A 6 -1.24 15.59 -14.39
C GLU A 6 -2.73 15.25 -14.63
N LYS A 7 -3.51 16.28 -14.99
CA LYS A 7 -4.85 16.11 -15.57
C LYS A 7 -4.69 15.76 -17.05
N ASN A 8 -5.24 14.63 -17.50
CA ASN A 8 -5.40 14.44 -18.94
C ASN A 8 -6.48 15.40 -19.49
N THR A 9 -6.53 15.55 -20.82
CA THR A 9 -7.50 16.40 -21.53
C THR A 9 -8.97 16.04 -21.30
N LYS A 10 -9.25 14.90 -20.63
CA LYS A 10 -10.58 14.42 -20.24
C LYS A 10 -10.88 14.58 -18.74
N GLY A 11 -9.97 15.14 -17.95
CA GLY A 11 -10.14 15.38 -16.52
C GLY A 11 -9.91 14.18 -15.59
N ASN A 12 -9.38 13.06 -16.10
CA ASN A 12 -9.08 11.89 -15.27
C ASN A 12 -7.72 12.04 -14.58
N LEU A 13 -7.66 11.79 -13.27
CA LEU A 13 -6.42 11.72 -12.50
C LEU A 13 -5.59 10.50 -12.97
N GLN A 14 -4.45 10.75 -13.61
CA GLN A 14 -3.43 9.72 -13.81
C GLN A 14 -2.50 9.72 -12.60
N ILE A 15 -2.83 8.89 -11.60
CA ILE A 15 -1.94 8.67 -10.46
C ILE A 15 -0.97 7.56 -10.83
N GLU A 16 0.33 7.86 -10.77
CA GLU A 16 1.34 6.85 -10.97
C GLU A 16 1.21 5.73 -9.93
N LYS A 17 1.25 4.46 -10.38
CA LYS A 17 1.18 3.29 -9.49
C LYS A 17 2.20 3.37 -8.34
N LYS A 18 3.36 3.96 -8.60
CA LYS A 18 4.43 4.18 -7.61
C LYS A 18 4.00 5.06 -6.44
N VAL A 19 3.12 6.03 -6.65
CA VAL A 19 2.58 6.88 -5.58
C VAL A 19 1.69 6.06 -4.67
N ILE A 20 0.84 5.22 -5.24
CA ILE A 20 -0.04 4.33 -4.47
C ILE A 20 0.78 3.29 -3.71
N ASN A 21 1.81 2.69 -4.33
CA ASN A 21 2.73 1.77 -3.65
C ASN A 21 3.36 2.43 -2.40
N ARG A 22 3.90 3.64 -2.55
CA ARG A 22 4.50 4.41 -1.43
C ARG A 22 3.49 4.76 -0.35
N LEU A 23 2.26 5.07 -0.74
CA LEU A 23 1.19 5.34 0.22
C LEU A 23 0.92 4.11 1.10
N ILE A 24 0.84 2.92 0.48
CA ILE A 24 0.63 1.65 1.18
C ILE A 24 1.84 1.31 2.07
N GLU A 25 3.05 1.47 1.56
CA GLU A 25 4.30 1.27 2.32
C GLU A 25 4.34 2.14 3.58
N ASN A 26 3.97 3.42 3.46
CA ASN A 26 3.88 4.33 4.60
C ASN A 26 2.80 3.95 5.62
N VAL A 27 1.66 3.42 5.15
CA VAL A 27 0.63 2.89 6.06
C VAL A 27 1.20 1.75 6.89
N ILE A 28 1.94 0.83 6.28
CA ILE A 28 2.53 -0.32 6.99
C ILE A 28 3.60 0.16 7.97
N LEU A 29 4.48 1.09 7.57
CA LEU A 29 5.47 1.68 8.47
C LEU A 29 4.82 2.36 9.69
N SER A 30 3.75 3.13 9.47
CA SER A 30 3.08 3.87 10.55
C SER A 30 2.23 3.00 11.48
N THR A 31 1.94 1.75 11.10
CA THR A 31 1.08 0.83 11.86
C THR A 31 1.82 -0.34 12.48
N THR A 32 3.10 -0.54 12.13
CA THR A 32 3.96 -1.63 12.60
C THR A 32 5.21 -1.08 13.30
N LYS A 33 6.05 -1.96 13.86
CA LYS A 33 7.36 -1.59 14.42
C LYS A 33 8.52 -1.73 13.41
N ILE A 34 8.21 -1.88 12.12
CA ILE A 34 9.24 -1.98 11.07
C ILE A 34 9.96 -0.63 10.98
N SER A 35 11.27 -0.64 11.23
CA SER A 35 12.09 0.57 11.27
C SER A 35 12.71 0.93 9.92
N ASN A 36 12.92 -0.05 9.05
CA ASN A 36 13.55 0.15 7.75
C ASN A 36 12.50 0.10 6.62
N PRO A 37 12.26 1.22 5.91
CA PRO A 37 11.36 1.26 4.75
C PRO A 37 11.73 0.28 3.64
N GLN A 38 13.01 -0.08 3.49
CA GLN A 38 13.46 -1.01 2.46
C GLN A 38 12.98 -2.46 2.69
N ASP A 39 12.49 -2.77 3.88
CA ASP A 39 11.93 -4.07 4.20
C ASP A 39 10.47 -4.19 3.77
N ILE A 40 9.86 -3.13 3.23
CA ILE A 40 8.48 -3.16 2.74
C ILE A 40 8.49 -2.82 1.26
N SER A 41 7.82 -3.64 0.47
CA SER A 41 7.62 -3.40 -0.96
C SER A 41 6.17 -3.66 -1.31
N SER A 42 5.50 -2.66 -1.86
CA SER A 42 4.11 -2.81 -2.33
C SER A 42 4.02 -2.77 -3.84
N SER A 43 3.13 -3.59 -4.38
CA SER A 43 2.78 -3.65 -5.79
C SER A 43 1.28 -3.61 -5.94
N ILE A 44 0.79 -2.68 -6.75
CA ILE A 44 -0.62 -2.59 -7.11
C ILE A 44 -0.89 -3.09 -8.52
N TYR A 45 -2.03 -3.77 -8.65
CA TYR A 45 -2.55 -4.26 -9.91
C TYR A 45 -3.95 -3.69 -10.08
N LEU A 46 -4.17 -2.92 -11.13
CA LEU A 46 -5.49 -2.48 -11.56
C LEU A 46 -5.90 -3.42 -12.70
N LEU A 47 -6.85 -4.30 -12.42
CA LEU A 47 -7.42 -5.24 -13.39
C LEU A 47 -8.62 -4.61 -14.10
N GLU A 48 -9.22 -5.36 -15.02
CA GLU A 48 -10.46 -4.97 -15.70
C GLU A 48 -11.55 -4.56 -14.69
N GLU A 49 -12.44 -3.63 -15.09
CA GLU A 49 -13.50 -3.07 -14.25
C GLU A 49 -13.04 -2.24 -13.02
N ASN A 50 -11.86 -1.61 -13.07
CA ASN A 50 -11.31 -0.81 -11.96
C ASN A 50 -11.09 -1.60 -10.66
N GLN A 51 -10.89 -2.92 -10.76
CA GLN A 51 -10.63 -3.75 -9.59
C GLN A 51 -9.17 -3.57 -9.14
N LEU A 52 -8.98 -2.92 -7.99
CA LEU A 52 -7.67 -2.68 -7.41
C LEU A 52 -7.26 -3.83 -6.49
N HIS A 53 -6.15 -4.48 -6.82
CA HIS A 53 -5.50 -5.50 -6.01
C HIS A 53 -4.19 -4.96 -5.48
N ILE A 54 -3.98 -5.15 -4.17
CA ILE A 54 -2.78 -4.72 -3.47
C ILE A 54 -2.04 -5.97 -3.00
N LEU A 55 -0.77 -6.08 -3.37
CA LEU A 55 0.15 -7.06 -2.83
C LEU A 55 1.28 -6.32 -2.12
N THR A 56 1.44 -6.55 -0.83
CA THR A 56 2.58 -6.04 -0.07
C THR A 56 3.42 -7.19 0.44
N THR A 57 4.72 -7.06 0.24
CA THR A 57 5.74 -7.97 0.76
C THR A 57 6.49 -7.28 1.88
N ILE A 58 6.56 -7.94 3.03
CA ILE A 58 7.33 -7.52 4.19
C ILE A 58 8.50 -8.48 4.37
N ARG A 59 9.72 -7.97 4.28
CA ARG A 59 10.94 -8.70 4.60
C ARG A 59 11.11 -8.71 6.12
N ILE A 60 11.11 -9.90 6.69
CA ILE A 60 11.38 -10.13 8.11
C ILE A 60 12.88 -10.44 8.22
N GLN A 61 13.65 -9.50 8.77
CA GLN A 61 15.06 -9.71 9.05
C GLN A 61 15.25 -10.62 10.29
N GLU A 62 16.30 -10.43 11.07
CA GLU A 62 16.61 -11.24 12.27
C GLU A 62 15.53 -11.20 13.37
N GLN A 63 14.59 -10.25 13.29
CA GLN A 63 13.49 -10.07 14.23
C GLN A 63 12.41 -11.15 14.02
N LYS A 64 11.74 -11.60 15.10
CA LYS A 64 10.59 -12.50 14.94
C LYS A 64 9.39 -11.67 14.45
N LEU A 65 8.51 -12.29 13.68
CA LEU A 65 7.25 -11.66 13.22
C LEU A 65 6.42 -11.07 14.39
N GLN A 66 6.49 -11.71 15.55
CA GLN A 66 5.80 -11.29 16.78
C GLN A 66 6.33 -9.95 17.31
N ASP A 67 7.63 -9.67 17.12
CA ASP A 67 8.28 -8.44 17.61
C ASP A 67 7.89 -7.22 16.77
N LEU A 68 7.47 -7.44 15.52
CA LEU A 68 7.04 -6.41 14.57
C LEU A 68 5.65 -5.83 14.88
N ASN A 69 4.89 -6.46 15.80
CA ASN A 69 3.54 -6.06 16.21
C ASN A 69 2.59 -5.83 15.03
N ILE A 70 2.62 -6.76 14.06
CA ILE A 70 1.82 -6.65 12.85
C ILE A 70 0.38 -7.06 13.17
N ASN A 71 -0.54 -6.11 13.06
CA ASN A 71 -1.97 -6.34 13.16
C ASN A 71 -2.58 -6.15 11.76
N GLU A 72 -2.78 -7.25 11.04
CA GLU A 72 -3.25 -7.24 9.66
C GLU A 72 -4.62 -6.58 9.51
N ASP A 73 -5.58 -6.85 10.42
CA ASP A 73 -6.90 -6.22 10.40
C ASP A 73 -6.82 -4.69 10.49
N LYS A 74 -5.92 -4.18 11.34
CA LYS A 74 -5.68 -2.74 11.46
C LYS A 74 -5.08 -2.20 10.17
N ILE A 75 -4.09 -2.89 9.60
CA ILE A 75 -3.45 -2.49 8.35
C ILE A 75 -4.48 -2.45 7.22
N PHE A 76 -5.28 -3.49 7.05
CA PHE A 76 -6.31 -3.58 6.02
C PHE A 76 -7.32 -2.44 6.11
N ARG A 77 -7.81 -2.14 7.33
CA ARG A 77 -8.76 -1.03 7.54
C ARG A 77 -8.15 0.34 7.21
N VAL A 78 -6.87 0.54 7.53
CA VAL A 78 -6.19 1.80 7.26
C VAL A 78 -5.87 1.95 5.77
N ILE A 79 -5.41 0.88 5.10
CA ILE A 79 -5.21 0.85 3.64
C ILE A 79 -6.53 1.13 2.92
N ASP A 80 -7.61 0.40 3.24
CA ASP A 80 -8.93 0.57 2.61
C ASP A 80 -9.41 2.02 2.71
N ARG A 81 -9.32 2.61 3.91
CA ARG A 81 -9.69 4.01 4.15
C ARG A 81 -8.85 4.98 3.32
N ILE A 82 -7.53 4.87 3.40
CA ILE A 82 -6.62 5.83 2.77
C ILE A 82 -6.68 5.75 1.24
N ILE A 83 -6.77 4.54 0.68
CA ILE A 83 -6.88 4.35 -0.76
C ILE A 83 -8.22 4.90 -1.26
N ASN A 84 -9.33 4.55 -0.59
CA ASN A 84 -10.63 5.08 -0.95
C ASN A 84 -10.68 6.62 -0.87
N GLN A 85 -10.06 7.22 0.15
CA GLN A 85 -9.98 8.68 0.29
C GLN A 85 -9.09 9.35 -0.77
N THR A 86 -8.00 8.70 -1.18
CA THR A 86 -6.98 9.30 -2.05
C THR A 86 -7.36 9.17 -3.53
N ILE A 87 -7.90 8.02 -3.93
CA ILE A 87 -8.13 7.71 -5.35
C ILE A 87 -9.57 7.29 -5.66
N SER A 88 -10.48 7.31 -4.66
CA SER A 88 -11.91 6.94 -4.83
C SER A 88 -12.13 5.53 -5.40
N ILE A 89 -11.21 4.61 -5.13
CA ILE A 89 -11.32 3.20 -5.49
C ILE A 89 -11.26 2.38 -4.21
N LYS A 90 -12.17 1.42 -4.07
CA LYS A 90 -12.12 0.44 -2.98
C LYS A 90 -11.22 -0.73 -3.38
N PRO A 91 -10.16 -1.06 -2.62
CA PRO A 91 -9.39 -2.28 -2.85
C PRO A 91 -10.30 -3.51 -2.84
N LYS A 92 -10.19 -4.34 -3.88
CA LYS A 92 -10.90 -5.62 -3.97
C LYS A 92 -10.22 -6.68 -3.10
N ASN A 93 -8.89 -6.65 -3.08
CA ASN A 93 -8.08 -7.56 -2.29
C ASN A 93 -6.80 -6.85 -1.79
N ILE A 94 -6.40 -7.17 -0.56
CA ILE A 94 -5.15 -6.72 0.05
C ILE A 94 -4.46 -7.98 0.61
N ASN A 95 -3.32 -8.35 0.05
CA ASN A 95 -2.51 -9.46 0.54
C ASN A 95 -1.22 -8.95 1.14
N ILE A 96 -0.86 -9.47 2.32
CA ILE A 96 0.44 -9.24 2.95
C ILE A 96 1.19 -10.56 2.97
N SER A 97 2.36 -10.56 2.34
CA SER A 97 3.27 -11.71 2.28
C SER A 97 4.52 -11.42 3.09
N TYR A 98 5.04 -12.43 3.76
CA TYR A 98 6.26 -12.33 4.56
C TYR A 98 7.39 -13.13 3.92
N ILE A 99 8.55 -12.49 3.75
CA ILE A 99 9.76 -13.15 3.23
C ILE A 99 10.85 -13.04 4.29
N LYS A 100 11.56 -14.13 4.54
CA LYS A 100 12.71 -14.17 5.45
C LYS A 100 14.01 -13.95 4.69
#